data_AF-A0A6N1AE44-F1
#
_entry.id   AF-A0A6N1AE44-F1
#
_cell.length_a   1.000
_cell.length_b   1.000
_cell.length_c   1.000
_cell.angle_alpha   90.00
_cell.angle_beta   90.00
_cell.angle_gamma   90.00
#
_symmetry.space_group_name_H-M   'P 1'
#
loop_
_entity.id
_entity.type
_entity.pdbx_description
1 polymer ?
#
loop_
_entity_poly.entity_id
_entity_poly.type
_entity_poly.pdbx_seq_one_letter_code
_entity_poly.pdbx_strand_id
1 'polypeptide(L)'
;MMDFSSAQAVSAMITGAVSIVTAALTAMVTVWLNNRRAMVDEKLARLKGEIDQNLGARRAVVDERLATLKAQLDRELAEQKAFLENKALFAAERVAHELLMHPQWEQRSFSAIKAKLGGFEDDRLRQILVQAGAIRFMVRNNEEFWGLLDRNRHNLG
;
A
#
# COMPACT_ATOMS: atom_id res chain seq x y z
N MET A 1 -1.46 24.38 95.06
CA MET A 1 -1.37 25.51 94.11
C MET A 1 -0.12 25.27 93.28
N MET A 2 -0.25 24.88 92.00
CA MET A 2 0.92 24.79 91.12
C MET A 2 1.40 26.20 90.81
N ASP A 3 2.66 26.49 91.11
CA ASP A 3 3.28 27.78 90.82
C ASP A 3 3.68 27.83 89.34
N PHE A 4 2.85 28.49 88.54
CA PHE A 4 3.06 28.69 87.10
C PHE A 4 4.02 29.85 86.79
N SER A 5 4.67 30.45 87.79
CA SER A 5 5.54 31.62 87.62
C SER A 5 7.02 31.28 87.37
N SER A 6 7.38 30.00 87.19
CA SER A 6 8.75 29.63 86.83
C SER A 6 9.00 29.81 85.33
N ALA A 7 10.15 30.39 84.96
CA ALA A 7 10.54 30.61 83.57
C ALA A 7 10.52 29.32 82.71
N GLN A 8 10.71 28.15 83.35
CA GLN A 8 10.62 26.84 82.70
C GLN A 8 9.20 26.44 82.30
N ALA A 9 8.18 26.77 83.10
CA ALA A 9 6.79 26.46 82.76
C ALA A 9 6.33 27.29 81.54
N VAL A 10 6.70 28.58 81.53
CA VAL A 10 6.37 29.49 80.43
C VAL A 10 7.09 29.08 79.13
N SER A 11 8.37 28.71 79.19
CA SER A 11 9.10 28.27 78.00
C SER A 11 8.53 26.97 77.42
N ALA A 12 8.18 25.99 78.27
CA ALA A 12 7.56 24.74 77.82
C ALA A 12 6.21 24.98 77.14
N MET A 13 5.39 25.90 77.66
CA MET A 13 4.11 26.27 77.03
C MET A 13 4.31 26.92 75.66
N ILE A 14 5.29 27.81 75.52
CA ILE A 14 5.62 28.47 74.25
C ILE A 14 6.10 27.44 73.22
N THR A 15 7.02 26.54 73.61
CA THR A 15 7.51 25.48 72.72
C THR A 15 6.39 24.54 72.29
N GLY A 16 5.51 24.15 73.22
CA GLY A 16 4.31 23.38 72.93
C GLY A 16 3.41 24.08 71.89
N ALA A 17 3.11 25.37 72.09
CA ALA A 17 2.29 26.14 71.16
C ALA A 17 2.92 26.25 69.76
N VAL A 18 4.22 26.56 69.68
CA VAL A 18 4.95 26.68 68.40
C VAL A 18 4.97 25.35 67.64
N SER A 19 5.18 24.23 68.35
CA SER A 19 5.18 22.91 67.72
C SER A 19 3.82 22.54 67.12
N ILE A 20 2.72 22.83 67.82
CA ILE A 20 1.35 22.59 67.32
C ILE A 20 1.08 23.43 66.07
N VAL A 21 1.42 24.72 66.10
CA VAL A 21 1.22 25.62 64.94
C VAL A 21 2.05 25.17 63.74
N THR A 22 3.31 24.78 63.96
CA THR A 22 4.19 24.29 62.89
C THR A 22 3.68 22.98 62.29
N ALA A 23 3.20 22.05 63.12
CA ALA A 23 2.60 20.81 62.66
C ALA A 23 1.31 21.06 61.87
N ALA A 24 0.46 21.98 62.32
CA ALA A 24 -0.78 22.34 61.65
C ALA A 24 -0.51 22.99 60.27
N LEU A 25 0.43 23.93 60.19
CA LEU A 25 0.84 24.56 58.93
C LEU A 25 1.47 23.54 57.97
N THR A 26 2.32 22.67 58.48
CA THR A 26 2.95 21.59 57.69
C THR A 26 1.86 20.69 57.10
N ALA A 27 0.94 20.18 57.94
CA ALA A 27 -0.15 19.34 57.50
C ALA A 27 -1.02 20.02 56.44
N MET A 28 -1.35 21.30 56.62
CA MET A 28 -2.12 22.09 55.66
C MET A 28 -1.41 22.20 54.31
N VAL A 29 -0.13 22.55 54.30
CA VAL A 29 0.68 22.66 53.07
C VAL A 29 0.81 21.30 52.39
N THR A 30 1.02 20.22 53.15
CA THR A 30 1.08 18.86 52.62
C THR A 30 -0.23 18.47 51.94
N VAL A 31 -1.38 18.71 52.58
CA VAL A 31 -2.70 18.43 52.00
C VAL A 31 -2.92 19.27 50.73
N TRP A 32 -2.59 20.56 50.77
CA TRP A 32 -2.74 21.44 49.60
C TRP A 32 -1.85 20.98 48.43
N LEU A 33 -0.58 20.67 48.67
CA LEU A 33 0.36 20.18 47.65
C LEU A 33 -0.11 18.85 47.07
N ASN A 34 -0.56 17.92 47.89
CA ASN A 34 -1.04 16.61 47.44
C ASN A 34 -2.30 16.77 46.57
N ASN A 35 -3.25 17.60 46.97
CA ASN A 35 -4.43 17.90 46.16
C ASN A 35 -4.06 18.56 44.82
N ARG A 36 -3.07 19.45 44.83
CA ARG A 36 -2.61 20.12 43.60
C ARG A 36 -1.89 19.16 42.66
N ARG A 37 -1.05 18.27 43.19
CA ARG A 37 -0.38 17.21 42.41
C ARG A 37 -1.40 16.26 41.80
N ALA A 38 -2.35 15.77 42.60
CA ALA A 38 -3.42 14.89 42.11
C ALA A 38 -4.22 15.51 40.96
N MET A 39 -4.55 16.81 41.05
CA MET A 39 -5.24 17.53 39.97
C MET A 39 -4.39 17.64 38.70
N VAL A 40 -3.08 17.87 38.83
CA VAL A 40 -2.16 17.95 37.69
C VAL A 40 -2.03 16.58 37.04
N ASP A 41 -1.84 15.53 37.84
CA ASP A 41 -1.71 14.15 37.36
C ASP A 41 -2.96 13.69 36.62
N GLU A 42 -4.15 14.01 37.15
CA GLU A 42 -5.43 13.72 36.48
C GLU A 42 -5.55 14.46 35.13
N LYS A 43 -5.19 15.74 35.08
CA LYS A 43 -5.22 16.51 33.84
C LYS A 43 -4.22 15.98 32.81
N LEU A 44 -3.02 15.62 33.24
CA LEU A 44 -2.00 15.01 32.38
C LEU A 44 -2.48 13.67 31.83
N ALA A 45 -3.07 12.82 32.68
CA ALA A 45 -3.61 11.53 32.25
C ALA A 45 -4.74 11.71 31.22
N ARG A 46 -5.66 12.67 31.44
CA ARG A 46 -6.75 12.98 30.51
C ARG A 46 -6.22 13.50 29.16
N LEU A 47 -5.33 14.49 29.18
CA LEU A 47 -4.76 15.06 27.95
C LEU A 47 -3.97 14.02 27.16
N LYS A 48 -3.19 13.18 27.85
CA LYS A 48 -2.45 12.09 27.21
C LYS A 48 -3.42 11.11 26.55
N GLY A 49 -4.47 10.70 27.24
CA GLY A 49 -5.49 9.81 26.70
C GLY A 49 -6.19 10.40 25.46
N GLU A 50 -6.53 11.68 25.49
CA GLU A 50 -7.16 12.38 24.36
C GLU A 50 -6.22 12.49 23.16
N ILE A 51 -4.94 12.82 23.38
CA ILE A 51 -3.92 12.89 22.33
C ILE A 51 -3.73 11.52 21.69
N ASP A 52 -3.59 10.46 22.49
CA ASP A 52 -3.38 9.09 21.99
C ASP A 52 -4.60 8.63 21.17
N GLN A 53 -5.82 8.93 21.61
CA GLN A 53 -7.04 8.64 20.85
C GLN A 53 -7.11 9.42 19.54
N ASN A 54 -6.82 10.72 19.55
CA ASN A 54 -6.87 11.56 18.35
C ASN A 54 -5.79 11.15 17.34
N LEU A 55 -4.57 10.84 17.80
CA LEU A 55 -3.50 10.33 16.96
C LEU A 55 -3.86 8.96 16.38
N GLY A 56 -4.45 8.06 17.18
CA GLY A 56 -4.93 6.76 16.71
C GLY A 56 -5.99 6.90 15.61
N ALA A 57 -6.99 7.76 15.83
CA ALA A 57 -8.04 8.03 14.85
C ALA A 57 -7.49 8.63 13.55
N ARG A 58 -6.59 9.62 13.63
CA ARG A 58 -5.96 10.23 12.45
C ARG A 58 -5.10 9.24 11.68
N ARG A 59 -4.34 8.39 12.36
CA ARG A 59 -3.55 7.32 11.73
C ARG A 59 -4.44 6.35 10.98
N ALA A 60 -5.51 5.86 11.61
CA ALA A 60 -6.45 4.95 10.97
C ALA A 60 -7.05 5.53 9.68
N VAL A 61 -7.45 6.81 9.69
CA VAL A 61 -7.98 7.49 8.49
C VAL A 61 -6.93 7.63 7.39
N VAL A 62 -5.67 7.92 7.75
CA VAL A 62 -4.58 8.00 6.77
C VAL A 62 -4.26 6.63 6.18
N ASP A 63 -4.19 5.60 7.01
CA ASP A 63 -3.92 4.23 6.58
C ASP A 63 -5.01 3.70 5.65
N GLU A 64 -6.29 3.98 5.98
CA GLU A 64 -7.42 3.65 5.11
C GLU A 64 -7.31 4.36 3.76
N ARG A 65 -7.06 5.67 3.76
CA ARG A 65 -6.89 6.44 2.51
C ARG A 65 -5.73 5.93 1.67
N LEU A 66 -4.59 5.63 2.29
CA LEU A 66 -3.43 5.08 1.59
C LEU A 66 -3.74 3.72 0.98
N ALA A 67 -4.45 2.84 1.69
CA ALA A 67 -4.88 1.56 1.17
C ALA A 67 -5.83 1.73 -0.03
N THR A 68 -6.79 2.65 0.05
CA THR A 68 -7.73 2.92 -1.06
C THR A 68 -7.02 3.49 -2.29
N LEU A 69 -6.14 4.46 -2.11
CA LEU A 69 -5.39 5.09 -3.20
C LEU A 69 -4.46 4.09 -3.88
N LYS A 70 -3.76 3.27 -3.09
CA LYS A 70 -2.92 2.21 -3.63
C LYS A 70 -3.73 1.21 -4.46
N ALA A 71 -4.88 0.76 -3.95
CA ALA A 71 -5.75 -0.17 -4.67
C ALA A 71 -6.40 0.42 -5.93
N GLN A 72 -6.58 1.75 -5.99
CA GLN A 72 -7.02 2.45 -7.20
C GLN A 72 -5.89 2.52 -8.23
N LEU A 73 -4.69 2.95 -7.81
CA LEU A 73 -3.54 3.06 -8.69
C LEU A 73 -3.13 1.71 -9.28
N ASP A 74 -3.14 0.64 -8.47
CA ASP A 74 -2.83 -0.71 -8.92
C ASP A 74 -3.84 -1.19 -9.99
N ARG A 75 -5.12 -0.83 -9.84
CA ARG A 75 -6.16 -1.12 -10.84
C ARG A 75 -5.93 -0.35 -12.14
N GLU A 76 -5.72 0.96 -12.05
CA GLU A 76 -5.48 1.80 -13.22
C GLU A 76 -4.23 1.35 -14.00
N LEU A 77 -3.15 1.00 -13.30
CA LEU A 77 -1.94 0.48 -13.93
C LEU A 77 -2.18 -0.87 -14.61
N ALA A 78 -2.95 -1.77 -14.00
CA ALA A 78 -3.31 -3.05 -14.61
C ALA A 78 -4.15 -2.84 -15.87
N GLU A 79 -5.14 -1.94 -15.83
CA GLU A 79 -5.98 -1.60 -16.98
C GLU A 79 -5.18 -0.96 -18.12
N GLN A 80 -4.30 -0.01 -17.81
CA GLN A 80 -3.43 0.62 -18.81
C GLN A 80 -2.48 -0.38 -19.46
N LYS A 81 -1.87 -1.27 -18.67
CA LYS A 81 -1.01 -2.34 -19.20
C LYS A 81 -1.79 -3.26 -20.12
N ALA A 82 -2.96 -3.75 -19.67
CA ALA A 82 -3.81 -4.60 -20.49
C ALA A 82 -4.24 -3.91 -21.78
N PHE A 83 -4.58 -2.61 -21.72
CA PHE A 83 -4.92 -1.82 -22.90
C PHE A 83 -3.76 -1.70 -23.89
N LEU A 84 -2.55 -1.38 -23.41
CA LEU A 84 -1.36 -1.27 -24.25
C LEU A 84 -0.95 -2.61 -24.85
N GLU A 85 -1.01 -3.69 -24.07
CA GLU A 85 -0.74 -5.04 -24.54
C GLU A 85 -1.74 -5.46 -25.62
N ASN A 86 -3.04 -5.24 -25.41
CA ASN A 86 -4.06 -5.51 -26.41
C ASN A 86 -3.83 -4.69 -27.68
N LYS A 87 -3.52 -3.40 -27.56
CA LYS A 87 -3.22 -2.54 -28.72
C LYS A 87 -2.00 -3.04 -29.50
N ALA A 88 -0.93 -3.45 -28.81
CA ALA A 88 0.25 -4.02 -29.44
C ALA A 88 -0.08 -5.34 -30.16
N LEU A 89 -0.93 -6.18 -29.57
CA LEU A 89 -1.38 -7.42 -30.19
C LEU A 89 -2.20 -7.18 -31.46
N PHE A 90 -3.19 -6.29 -31.42
CA PHE A 90 -3.98 -5.96 -32.62
C PHE A 90 -3.11 -5.37 -33.72
N ALA A 91 -2.11 -4.55 -33.37
CA ALA A 91 -1.17 -4.04 -34.35
C ALA A 91 -0.33 -5.16 -34.98
N ALA A 92 0.18 -6.10 -34.18
CA ALA A 92 0.96 -7.23 -34.65
C ALA A 92 0.12 -8.21 -35.48
N GLU A 93 -1.10 -8.51 -35.04
CA GLU A 93 -2.08 -9.33 -35.75
C GLU A 93 -2.36 -8.75 -37.14
N ARG A 94 -2.65 -7.45 -37.23
CA ARG A 94 -2.90 -6.79 -38.50
C ARG A 94 -1.69 -6.87 -39.44
N VAL A 95 -0.48 -6.61 -38.93
CA VAL A 95 0.76 -6.70 -39.73
C VAL A 95 1.01 -8.14 -40.19
N ALA A 96 0.78 -9.14 -39.34
CA ALA A 96 0.88 -10.54 -39.70
C ALA A 96 -0.12 -10.91 -40.81
N HIS A 97 -1.37 -10.47 -40.67
CA HIS A 97 -2.40 -10.68 -41.68
C HIS A 97 -2.03 -10.04 -43.02
N GLU A 98 -1.62 -8.76 -43.03
CA GLU A 98 -1.18 -8.06 -44.23
C GLU A 98 0.03 -8.74 -44.90
N LEU A 99 1.02 -9.18 -44.11
CA LEU A 99 2.19 -9.90 -44.61
C LEU A 99 1.80 -11.20 -45.32
N LEU A 100 0.84 -11.93 -44.74
CA LEU A 100 0.34 -13.20 -45.28
C LEU A 100 -0.73 -13.03 -46.36
N MET A 101 -1.26 -11.82 -46.58
CA MET A 101 -2.16 -11.49 -47.71
C MET A 101 -1.40 -11.20 -49.01
N HIS A 102 -0.07 -11.19 -48.99
CA HIS A 102 0.71 -10.86 -50.17
C HIS A 102 0.43 -11.82 -51.37
N PRO A 103 0.18 -11.29 -52.58
CA PRO A 103 -0.31 -12.09 -53.70
C PRO A 103 0.66 -13.17 -54.20
N GLN A 104 1.97 -12.92 -54.09
CA GLN A 104 3.01 -13.85 -54.56
C GLN A 104 3.17 -15.11 -53.70
N TRP A 105 2.72 -15.11 -52.44
CA TRP A 105 2.97 -16.20 -51.50
C TRP A 105 1.68 -16.62 -50.81
N GLU A 106 1.25 -17.87 -51.00
CA GLU A 106 0.11 -18.46 -50.29
C GLU A 106 0.48 -18.91 -48.87
N GLN A 107 1.74 -19.33 -48.69
CA GLN A 107 2.35 -19.73 -47.43
C GLN A 107 3.75 -19.13 -47.32
N ARG A 108 4.22 -18.88 -46.10
CA ARG A 108 5.59 -18.41 -45.82
C ARG A 108 6.21 -19.24 -44.70
N SER A 109 7.51 -19.45 -44.76
CA SER A 109 8.22 -20.13 -43.67
C SER A 109 8.18 -19.27 -42.39
N PHE A 110 8.12 -19.94 -41.24
CA PHE A 110 8.09 -19.29 -39.94
C PHE A 110 9.33 -18.41 -39.72
N SER A 111 10.50 -18.86 -40.20
CA SER A 111 11.76 -18.10 -40.15
C SER A 111 11.67 -16.77 -40.92
N ALA A 112 11.05 -16.77 -42.10
CA ALA A 112 10.85 -15.56 -42.89
C ALA A 112 9.87 -14.58 -42.22
N ILE A 113 8.79 -15.10 -41.62
CA ILE A 113 7.83 -14.29 -40.86
C ILE A 113 8.50 -13.67 -39.64
N LYS A 114 9.24 -14.48 -38.86
CA LYS A 114 9.99 -14.03 -37.68
C LYS A 114 10.99 -12.93 -38.01
N ALA A 115 11.71 -13.06 -39.13
CA ALA A 115 12.66 -12.04 -39.57
C ALA A 115 12.01 -10.70 -39.95
N LYS A 116 10.72 -10.69 -40.31
CA LYS A 116 9.99 -9.47 -40.71
C LYS A 116 9.20 -8.83 -39.58
N LEU A 117 8.52 -9.61 -38.75
CA LEU A 117 7.79 -9.07 -37.60
C LEU A 117 8.73 -8.75 -36.43
N GLY A 118 9.70 -9.63 -36.14
CA GLY A 118 10.66 -9.45 -35.04
C GLY A 118 10.02 -9.24 -33.66
N GLY A 119 10.83 -9.08 -32.62
CA GLY A 119 10.38 -8.61 -31.29
C GLY A 119 9.44 -9.53 -30.50
N PHE A 120 9.12 -10.72 -31.00
CA PHE A 120 8.30 -11.72 -30.34
C PHE A 120 9.06 -13.04 -30.19
N GLU A 121 8.88 -13.68 -29.06
CA GLU A 121 9.26 -15.09 -28.86
C GLU A 121 8.49 -16.00 -29.82
N ASP A 122 9.05 -17.16 -30.14
CA ASP A 122 8.50 -18.03 -31.19
C ASP A 122 7.05 -18.43 -30.90
N ASP A 123 6.74 -18.84 -29.68
CA ASP A 123 5.38 -19.23 -29.30
C ASP A 123 4.42 -18.05 -29.31
N ARG A 124 4.90 -16.85 -28.96
CA ARG A 124 4.09 -15.64 -29.02
C ARG A 124 3.79 -15.23 -30.45
N LEU A 125 4.77 -15.34 -31.34
CA LEU A 125 4.58 -15.10 -32.77
C LEU A 125 3.59 -16.11 -33.36
N ARG A 126 3.67 -17.39 -33.00
CA ARG A 126 2.68 -18.41 -33.41
C ARG A 126 1.26 -18.06 -32.92
N GLN A 127 1.10 -17.59 -31.68
CA GLN A 127 -0.20 -17.13 -31.18
C GLN A 127 -0.74 -15.94 -31.99
N ILE A 128 0.09 -14.96 -32.32
CA ILE A 128 -0.29 -13.82 -33.15
C ILE A 128 -0.72 -14.28 -34.55
N LEU A 129 -0.02 -15.26 -35.14
CA LEU A 129 -0.39 -15.82 -36.43
C LEU A 129 -1.76 -16.52 -36.40
N VAL A 130 -2.03 -17.29 -35.34
CA VAL A 130 -3.36 -17.89 -35.13
C VAL A 130 -4.44 -16.82 -34.98
N GLN A 131 -4.18 -15.76 -34.20
CA GLN A 131 -5.10 -14.64 -34.05
C GLN A 131 -5.39 -13.94 -35.39
N ALA A 132 -4.38 -13.81 -36.24
CA ALA A 132 -4.51 -13.24 -37.58
C ALA A 132 -5.27 -14.14 -38.58
N GLY A 133 -5.75 -15.31 -38.14
CA GLY A 133 -6.44 -16.29 -38.98
C GLY A 133 -5.51 -17.19 -39.80
N ALA A 134 -4.23 -17.25 -39.45
CA ALA A 134 -3.27 -18.14 -40.09
C ALA A 134 -3.26 -19.53 -39.44
N ILE A 135 -2.95 -20.53 -40.25
CA ILE A 135 -2.81 -21.92 -39.84
C ILE A 135 -1.42 -22.43 -40.21
N ARG A 136 -0.99 -23.43 -39.44
CA ARG A 136 0.34 -24.03 -39.56
C ARG A 136 0.33 -25.20 -40.54
N PHE A 137 1.30 -25.23 -41.44
CA PHE A 137 1.61 -26.31 -42.36
C PHE A 137 2.99 -26.88 -42.05
N MET A 138 3.13 -28.20 -42.06
CA MET A 138 4.41 -28.89 -41.89
C MET A 138 4.80 -29.53 -43.22
N VAL A 139 5.91 -29.09 -43.80
CA VAL A 139 6.43 -29.64 -45.07
C VAL A 139 7.39 -30.80 -44.77
N ARG A 140 7.64 -31.68 -45.75
CA ARG A 140 8.44 -32.93 -45.63
C ARG A 140 9.80 -32.79 -44.92
N ASN A 141 10.39 -31.60 -44.88
CA ASN A 141 11.69 -31.35 -44.22
C ASN A 141 11.54 -30.85 -42.76
N ASN A 142 10.38 -31.02 -42.15
CA ASN A 142 10.03 -30.49 -40.82
C ASN A 142 10.12 -28.95 -40.74
N GLU A 143 10.04 -28.29 -41.89
CA GLU A 143 10.02 -26.84 -41.97
C GLU A 143 8.59 -26.34 -41.73
N GLU A 144 8.47 -25.38 -40.82
CA GLU A 144 7.21 -24.80 -40.37
C GLU A 144 6.81 -23.67 -41.33
N PHE A 145 5.64 -23.82 -41.95
CA PHE A 145 5.03 -22.81 -42.81
C PHE A 145 3.71 -22.32 -42.23
N TRP A 146 3.37 -21.08 -42.56
CA TRP A 146 2.13 -20.44 -42.14
C TRP A 146 1.48 -19.75 -43.32
N GLY A 147 0.16 -19.86 -43.40
CA GLY A 147 -0.66 -19.21 -44.41
C GLY A 147 -2.05 -18.92 -43.86
N LEU A 148 -2.72 -17.91 -44.42
CA LEU A 148 -4.08 -17.57 -44.01
C LEU A 148 -5.03 -18.71 -44.38
N LEU A 149 -5.91 -19.06 -43.44
CA LEU A 149 -6.90 -20.11 -43.59
C LEU A 149 -7.70 -19.93 -44.88
N ASP A 150 -8.24 -18.73 -45.09
CA ASP A 150 -9.12 -18.44 -46.24
C ASP A 150 -8.42 -18.59 -47.59
N ARG A 151 -7.11 -18.34 -47.66
CA ARG A 151 -6.31 -18.51 -48.87
C ARG A 151 -5.95 -19.96 -49.15
N ASN A 152 -5.82 -20.77 -48.09
CA ASN A 152 -5.31 -22.12 -48.18
C ASN A 152 -6.39 -23.19 -47.96
N ARG A 153 -7.69 -22.84 -47.99
CA ARG A 153 -8.78 -23.81 -47.79
C ARG A 153 -8.69 -25.02 -48.72
N HIS A 154 -8.21 -24.81 -49.94
CA HIS A 154 -8.02 -25.85 -50.95
C HIS A 154 -6.91 -26.86 -50.60
N ASN A 155 -6.01 -26.52 -49.67
CA ASN A 155 -4.89 -27.36 -49.23
C ASN A 155 -5.20 -28.11 -47.92
N LEU A 156 -6.45 -28.08 -47.43
CA LEU A 156 -6.86 -28.69 -46.16
C LEU A 156 -7.59 -30.03 -46.34
N GLY A 157 -7.70 -30.52 -47.57
CA GLY A 157 -8.30 -31.81 -47.94
C GLY A 157 -7.41 -32.59 -48.88
#